data_AF-F4G047-F1
#
_entry.id   AF-F4G047-F1
#
_cell.length_a   1.000
_cell.length_b   1.000
_cell.length_c   1.000
_cell.angle_alpha   90.00
_cell.angle_beta   90.00
_cell.angle_gamma   90.00
#
_symmetry.space_group_name_H-M   'P 1'
#
loop_
_entity.id
_entity.type
_entity.pdbx_description
1 polymer ?
#
loop_
_entity_poly.entity_id
_entity_poly.type
_entity_poly.pdbx_seq_one_letter_code
_entity_poly.pdbx_strand_id
1 'polypeptide(L)'
;MKAVENKEMRGSFDSWQNDVISIMRETYVKYITGSYVSKEGKILCEVKSKLILNGKTFNEGDYVMVGLNKALALRLAGYVKPCEVNS
;
A
#
# COMPACT_ATOMS: atom_id res chain seq x y z
N MET A 1 -18.90 -25.13 9.14
CA MET A 1 -18.18 -24.21 8.24
C MET A 1 -19.19 -23.23 7.67
N LYS A 2 -19.03 -21.93 7.91
CA LYS A 2 -19.79 -20.89 7.20
C LYS A 2 -18.88 -20.38 6.08
N ALA A 3 -19.15 -20.80 4.85
CA ALA A 3 -18.59 -20.16 3.68
C ALA A 3 -19.27 -18.79 3.55
N VAL A 4 -18.49 -17.72 3.54
CA VAL A 4 -19.01 -16.40 3.17
C VAL A 4 -19.05 -16.39 1.66
N GLU A 5 -20.25 -16.53 1.09
CA GLU A 5 -20.49 -16.32 -0.33
C GLU A 5 -19.93 -14.95 -0.75
N ASN A 6 -19.23 -14.97 -1.88
CA ASN A 6 -18.66 -13.82 -2.53
C ASN A 6 -19.77 -12.79 -2.72
N LYS A 7 -19.81 -11.74 -1.89
CA LYS A 7 -20.62 -10.57 -2.17
C LYS A 7 -20.12 -10.03 -3.50
N GLU A 8 -20.93 -10.14 -4.55
CA GLU A 8 -20.69 -9.42 -5.80
C GLU A 8 -20.39 -7.97 -5.43
N MET A 9 -19.15 -7.54 -5.67
CA MET A 9 -18.80 -6.13 -5.61
C MET A 9 -19.69 -5.46 -6.65
N ARG A 10 -20.71 -4.72 -6.20
CA ARG A 10 -21.54 -3.85 -7.04
C ARG A 10 -20.74 -2.61 -7.48
N GLY A 11 -19.57 -2.84 -8.06
CA GLY A 11 -18.76 -1.92 -8.83
C GLY A 11 -18.31 -2.66 -10.08
N SER A 12 -18.35 -2.01 -11.25
CA SER A 12 -17.87 -2.69 -12.45
C SER A 12 -16.42 -3.11 -12.24
N PHE A 13 -16.03 -4.28 -12.76
CA PHE A 13 -14.64 -4.70 -12.77
C PHE A 13 -13.71 -3.59 -13.30
N ASP A 14 -14.20 -2.81 -14.27
CA ASP A 14 -13.54 -1.63 -14.81
C ASP A 14 -13.28 -0.54 -13.76
N SER A 15 -14.21 -0.27 -12.84
CA SER A 15 -13.99 0.73 -11.79
C SER A 15 -12.88 0.30 -10.84
N TRP A 16 -12.88 -0.96 -10.44
CA TRP A 16 -11.80 -1.52 -9.59
C TRP A 16 -10.44 -1.46 -10.29
N GLN A 17 -10.37 -1.83 -11.59
CA GLN A 17 -9.14 -1.71 -12.36
C GLN A 17 -8.63 -0.27 -12.42
N ASN A 18 -9.53 0.68 -12.70
CA ASN A 18 -9.18 2.10 -12.76
C ASN A 18 -8.65 2.62 -11.41
N ASP A 19 -9.23 2.19 -10.29
CA ASP A 19 -8.76 2.54 -8.95
C ASP A 19 -7.34 2.01 -8.69
N VAL A 20 -7.07 0.75 -9.07
CA VAL A 20 -5.74 0.15 -8.96
C VAL A 20 -4.72 0.94 -9.78
N ILE A 21 -5.02 1.23 -11.05
CA ILE A 21 -4.13 2.00 -11.94
C ILE A 21 -3.89 3.41 -11.37
N SER A 22 -4.94 4.04 -10.83
CA SER A 22 -4.84 5.35 -10.20
C SER A 22 -3.87 5.33 -9.00
N ILE A 23 -4.02 4.35 -8.10
CA ILE A 23 -3.12 4.19 -6.94
C ILE A 23 -1.68 3.93 -7.37
N MET A 24 -1.47 3.11 -8.41
CA MET A 24 -0.14 2.85 -8.96
C MET A 24 0.48 4.14 -9.48
N ARG A 25 -0.26 4.90 -10.30
CA ARG A 25 0.20 6.16 -10.88
C ARG A 25 0.49 7.19 -9.78
N GLU A 26 -0.42 7.37 -8.83
CA GLU A 26 -0.25 8.29 -7.70
C GLU A 26 1.01 7.94 -6.90
N THR A 27 1.18 6.65 -6.57
CA THR A 27 2.35 6.17 -5.81
C THR A 27 3.65 6.43 -6.56
N TYR A 28 3.66 6.18 -7.87
CA TYR A 28 4.85 6.39 -8.68
C TYR A 28 5.19 7.89 -8.81
N VAL A 29 4.20 8.73 -9.09
CA VAL A 29 4.38 10.18 -9.18
C VAL A 29 4.90 10.74 -7.87
N LYS A 30 4.24 10.45 -6.74
CA LYS A 30 4.65 10.93 -5.41
C LYS A 30 6.05 10.45 -5.01
N TYR A 31 6.45 9.25 -5.44
CA TYR A 31 7.82 8.78 -5.23
C TYR A 31 8.84 9.58 -6.03
N ILE A 32 8.61 9.81 -7.33
CA ILE A 32 9.51 10.56 -8.20
C ILE A 32 9.60 12.03 -7.79
N THR A 33 8.49 12.64 -7.41
CA THR A 33 8.46 14.05 -6.99
C THR A 33 9.03 14.27 -5.59
N GLY A 34 9.49 13.22 -4.91
CA GLY A 34 10.03 13.31 -3.55
C GLY A 34 8.97 13.60 -2.49
N SER A 35 7.68 13.44 -2.82
CA SER A 35 6.57 13.66 -1.88
C SER A 35 6.51 12.58 -0.80
N TYR A 36 7.15 11.43 -1.00
CA TYR A 36 7.28 10.41 0.04
C TYR A 36 8.61 10.48 0.77
N VAL A 37 8.56 10.21 2.07
CA VAL A 37 9.75 9.98 2.89
C VAL A 37 10.46 8.75 2.33
N SER A 38 11.61 8.95 1.70
CA SER A 38 12.32 7.89 0.99
C SER A 38 13.84 7.97 1.21
N LYS A 39 14.49 6.80 1.19
CA LYS A 39 15.94 6.65 1.31
C LYS A 39 16.37 5.41 0.55
N GLU A 40 17.40 5.53 -0.29
CA GLU A 40 18.03 4.40 -1.01
C GLU A 40 17.02 3.51 -1.76
N GLY A 41 16.08 4.12 -2.49
CA GLY A 41 15.08 3.37 -3.26
C GLY A 41 13.94 2.76 -2.44
N LYS A 42 13.86 3.06 -1.14
CA LYS A 42 12.82 2.58 -0.22
C LYS A 42 11.95 3.74 0.25
N ILE A 43 10.68 3.45 0.48
CA ILE A 43 9.68 4.39 1.00
C ILE A 43 9.33 3.99 2.43
N LEU A 44 9.26 4.96 3.32
CA LEU A 44 8.74 4.79 4.67
C LEU A 44 7.22 4.64 4.60
N CYS A 45 6.69 3.57 5.18
CA CYS A 45 5.26 3.32 5.25
C CYS A 45 4.85 3.06 6.70
N GLU A 46 3.69 3.61 7.08
CA GLU A 46 2.98 3.27 8.30
C GLU A 46 2.18 1.99 8.08
N VAL A 47 2.27 1.04 9.01
CA VAL A 47 1.55 -0.23 8.96
C VAL A 47 0.11 0.01 9.42
N LYS A 48 -0.86 -0.42 8.61
CA LYS A 48 -2.30 -0.24 8.85
C LYS A 48 -3.01 -1.51 9.30
N SER A 49 -2.36 -2.65 9.15
CA SER A 49 -2.84 -3.94 9.66
C SER A 49 -1.64 -4.86 9.90
N LYS A 50 -1.76 -5.80 10.84
CA LYS A 50 -0.69 -6.74 11.18
C LYS A 50 -0.01 -7.32 9.93
N LEU A 51 1.30 -7.08 9.81
CA LEU A 51 2.09 -7.42 8.63
C LEU A 51 3.27 -8.29 9.05
N ILE A 52 3.46 -9.43 8.37
CA ILE A 52 4.68 -10.23 8.51
C ILE A 52 5.56 -9.96 7.31
N LEU A 53 6.74 -9.39 7.56
CA LEU A 53 7.70 -9.05 6.53
C LEU A 53 9.11 -9.52 6.91
N ASN A 54 9.72 -10.33 6.05
CA ASN A 54 11.06 -10.89 6.26
C ASN A 54 11.21 -11.60 7.63
N GLY A 55 10.19 -12.35 8.05
CA GLY A 55 10.16 -13.05 9.34
C GLY A 55 9.92 -12.16 10.57
N LYS A 56 9.77 -10.84 10.40
CA LYS A 56 9.40 -9.91 11.47
C LYS A 56 7.91 -9.60 11.42
N THR A 57 7.30 -9.50 12.59
CA THR A 57 5.90 -9.07 12.74
C THR A 57 5.88 -7.59 13.04
N PHE A 58 5.06 -6.85 12.30
CA PHE A 58 4.75 -5.45 12.51
C PHE A 58 3.27 -5.32 12.87
N ASN A 59 2.98 -4.49 13.86
CA ASN A 59 1.63 -4.17 14.29
C ASN A 59 1.17 -2.86 13.63
N GLU A 60 -0.14 -2.60 13.72
CA GLU A 60 -0.70 -1.32 13.29
C GLU A 60 -0.03 -0.15 14.02
N GLY A 61 0.31 0.91 13.28
CA GLY A 61 1.04 2.06 13.78
C GLY A 61 2.57 1.95 13.69
N ASP A 62 3.12 0.75 13.46
CA ASP A 62 4.56 0.59 13.22
C ASP A 62 4.99 1.23 11.89
N TYR A 63 6.27 1.55 11.76
CA TYR A 63 6.84 2.08 10.52
C TYR A 63 7.85 1.10 9.90
N VAL A 64 7.78 0.95 8.59
CA VAL A 64 8.67 0.07 7.83
C VAL A 64 9.15 0.75 6.55
N MET A 65 10.44 0.62 6.24
CA MET A 65 10.98 1.02 4.93
C MET A 65 10.98 -0.16 3.97
N VAL A 66 10.29 -0.01 2.86
CA VAL A 66 10.15 -1.04 1.82
C VAL A 66 10.45 -0.46 0.44
N GLY A 67 11.03 -1.28 -0.44
CA GLY A 67 11.24 -0.87 -1.84
C GLY A 67 9.91 -0.58 -2.54
N LEU A 68 9.91 0.35 -3.50
CA LEU A 68 8.72 0.87 -4.19
C LEU A 68 7.73 -0.23 -4.63
N ASN A 69 8.20 -1.26 -5.32
CA ASN A 69 7.33 -2.34 -5.82
C ASN A 69 6.59 -3.07 -4.69
N LYS A 70 7.28 -3.30 -3.58
CA LYS A 70 6.72 -3.95 -2.40
C LYS A 70 5.78 -3.00 -1.64
N ALA A 71 6.15 -1.73 -1.52
CA ALA A 71 5.29 -0.70 -0.93
C ALA A 71 3.95 -0.60 -1.68
N LEU A 72 3.99 -0.63 -3.00
CA LEU A 72 2.80 -0.59 -3.86
C LEU A 72 1.90 -1.81 -3.64
N ALA A 73 2.47 -3.02 -3.69
CA ALA A 73 1.71 -4.25 -3.46
C ALA A 73 1.05 -4.26 -2.08
N LEU A 74 1.79 -3.84 -1.04
CA LEU A 74 1.27 -3.76 0.32
C LEU A 74 0.21 -2.67 0.48
N ARG A 75 0.35 -1.53 -0.20
CA ARG A 75 -0.64 -0.44 -0.20
C ARG A 75 -1.95 -0.88 -0.86
N LEU A 76 -1.86 -1.52 -2.04
CA LEU A 76 -3.03 -2.05 -2.75
C LEU A 76 -3.78 -3.09 -1.91
N ALA A 77 -3.06 -3.89 -1.15
CA ALA A 77 -3.63 -4.86 -0.23
C ALA A 77 -4.03 -4.29 1.14
N GLY A 78 -3.87 -2.96 1.36
CA GLY A 78 -4.30 -2.27 2.58
C GLY A 78 -3.39 -2.45 3.81
N TYR A 79 -2.23 -3.11 3.67
CA TYR A 79 -1.35 -3.37 4.81
C TYR A 79 -0.55 -2.15 5.25
N VAL A 80 -0.26 -1.22 4.34
CA VAL A 80 0.60 -0.07 4.62
C VAL A 80 0.12 1.20 3.93
N LYS A 81 0.48 2.36 4.50
CA LYS A 81 0.30 3.69 3.92
C LYS A 81 1.65 4.40 3.81
N PRO A 82 2.11 4.80 2.60
CA PRO A 82 3.31 5.62 2.45
C PRO A 82 3.23 6.92 3.25
N CYS A 83 4.32 7.28 3.92
CA CYS A 83 4.45 8.53 4.65
C CYS A 83 4.84 9.65 3.70
N GLU A 84 4.11 10.75 3.76
CA GLU A 84 4.37 11.94 2.95
C GLU A 84 5.30 12.89 3.70
N VAL A 85 6.19 13.55 2.95
CA VAL A 85 6.97 14.68 3.47
C VAL A 85 5.98 15.83 3.55
N ASN A 86 5.50 16.16 4.75
CA ASN A 86 4.56 17.27 4.96
C ASN A 86 5.02 18.50 4.15
N SER A 87 4.14 19.00 3.29
CA SER A 87 4.22 20.36 2.74
C SER A 87 3.66 21.35 3.75
#